data_AF-A0A4Q3CVF5-F1
#
_entry.id   AF-A0A4Q3CVF5-F1
#
_cell.length_a   1.000
_cell.length_b   1.000
_cell.length_c   1.000
_cell.angle_alpha   90.00
_cell.angle_beta   90.00
_cell.angle_gamma   90.00
#
_symmetry.space_group_name_H-M   'P 1'
#
loop_
_entity.id
_entity.type
_entity.pdbx_description
1 polymer ?
#
loop_
_entity_poly.entity_id
_entity_poly.type
_entity_poly.pdbx_seq_one_letter_code
_entity_poly.pdbx_strand_id
1 'polypeptide(L)' 'MDQAFLAALIGGMAALVVLTMLIVFRRPIKCGKCGREQPKERTPNSMDQIMWGGATCIACGAELDARGRVKKDVAKP' A
#
# COMPACT_ATOMS: atom_id res chain seq x y z
N MET A 1 -28.58 23.48 -9.44
CA MET A 1 -28.18 22.12 -9.02
C MET A 1 -29.43 21.30 -8.91
N ASP A 2 -29.66 20.42 -9.87
CA ASP A 2 -30.73 19.43 -9.86
C ASP A 2 -30.38 18.27 -8.90
N GLN A 3 -31.38 17.45 -8.56
CA GLN A 3 -31.21 16.34 -7.63
C GLN A 3 -30.18 15.31 -8.12
N ALA A 4 -30.02 15.15 -9.44
CA ALA A 4 -29.04 14.21 -9.99
C ALA A 4 -27.61 14.71 -9.79
N PHE A 5 -27.36 16.01 -9.99
CA PHE A 5 -26.07 16.62 -9.68
C PHE A 5 -25.69 16.48 -8.20
N LEU A 6 -26.64 16.74 -7.29
CA LEU A 6 -26.43 16.61 -5.85
C LEU A 6 -26.11 15.17 -5.43
N ALA A 7 -26.83 14.19 -6.00
CA ALA A 7 -26.58 12.78 -5.75
C ALA A 7 -25.20 12.33 -6.26
N ALA A 8 -24.80 12.77 -7.45
CA ALA A 8 -23.48 12.48 -8.01
C ALA A 8 -22.34 13.03 -7.15
N LEU A 9 -22.51 14.24 -6.61
CA LEU A 9 -21.51 14.89 -5.76
C LEU A 9 -21.35 14.15 -4.42
N ILE A 10 -22.47 13.81 -3.76
CA ILE A 10 -22.45 13.03 -2.51
C ILE A 10 -21.83 11.65 -2.74
N GLY A 11 -22.23 10.95 -3.81
CA GLY A 11 -21.68 9.65 -4.16
C GLY A 11 -20.18 9.70 -4.43
N GLY A 12 -19.73 10.71 -5.18
CA GLY A 12 -18.31 10.95 -5.47
C GLY A 12 -17.50 11.22 -4.20
N MET A 13 -17.99 12.09 -3.32
CA MET A 13 -17.33 12.40 -2.06
C MET A 13 -17.27 11.18 -1.13
N ALA A 14 -18.35 10.40 -1.05
CA ALA A 14 -18.38 9.18 -0.24
C ALA A 14 -17.35 8.15 -0.75
N ALA A 15 -17.26 7.93 -2.07
CA ALA A 15 -16.27 7.03 -2.66
C ALA A 15 -14.84 7.49 -2.36
N LEU A 16 -14.58 8.81 -2.44
CA LEU A 16 -13.28 9.39 -2.15
C LEU A 16 -12.87 9.17 -0.69
N VAL A 17 -13.79 9.42 0.26
CA VAL A 17 -13.58 9.17 1.69
C VAL A 17 -13.25 7.70 1.96
N VAL A 18 -14.01 6.77 1.38
CA VAL A 18 -13.77 5.32 1.56
C VAL A 18 -12.39 4.93 1.02
N LEU A 19 -12.02 5.40 -0.18
CA LEU A 19 -10.70 5.14 -0.77
C LEU A 19 -9.56 5.68 0.09
N THR A 20 -9.68 6.91 0.61
CA THR A 20 -8.66 7.48 1.49
C THR A 20 -8.56 6.69 2.80
N MET A 21 -9.70 6.26 3.37
CA MET A 21 -9.72 5.44 4.59
C MET A 21 -8.95 4.12 4.40
N LEU A 22 -9.14 3.45 3.26
CA LEU A 22 -8.44 2.19 2.96
C LEU A 22 -6.92 2.35 2.85
N ILE A 23 -6.42 3.55 2.54
CA ILE A 23 -4.98 3.85 2.47
C ILE A 23 -4.45 4.22 3.85
N VAL A 24 -5.11 5.15 4.55
CA VAL A 24 -4.64 5.69 5.85
C VAL A 24 -4.70 4.64 6.97
N PHE A 25 -5.68 3.73 6.95
CA PHE A 25 -5.84 2.70 7.98
C PHE A 25 -5.16 1.38 7.63
N ARG A 26 -4.24 1.36 6.67
CA ARG A 26 -3.41 0.16 6.43
C ARG A 26 -2.60 -0.19 7.67
N ARG A 27 -2.60 -1.49 7.99
CA ARG A 27 -1.83 -2.05 9.10
C ARG A 27 -0.36 -2.24 8.71
N PRO A 28 0.57 -2.11 9.67
CA PRO A 28 1.94 -2.58 9.48
C PRO A 28 1.94 -4.07 9.13
N ILE A 29 2.87 -4.47 8.27
CA ILE A 29 3.06 -5.86 7.84
C ILE A 29 4.38 -6.36 8.38
N LYS A 30 4.53 -7.67 8.52
CA LYS A 30 5.83 -8.29 8.77
C LYS A 30 6.44 -8.73 7.45
N CYS A 31 7.76 -8.58 7.34
CA CYS A 31 8.50 -9.11 6.21
C CYS A 31 8.45 -10.64 6.22
N GLY A 32 8.01 -11.25 5.12
CA GLY A 32 7.96 -12.71 4.96
C GLY A 32 9.32 -13.40 4.94
N LYS A 33 10.42 -12.65 4.75
CA LYS A 33 11.80 -13.17 4.79
C LYS A 33 12.41 -13.12 6.18
N CYS A 34 12.50 -11.92 6.76
CA CYS A 34 13.23 -11.70 8.01
C CYS A 34 12.33 -11.46 9.23
N GLY A 35 11.01 -11.46 9.06
CA GLY A 35 10.05 -11.27 10.14
C GLY A 35 9.93 -9.83 10.67
N ARG A 36 10.80 -8.89 10.26
CA ARG A 36 10.77 -7.52 10.77
C ARG A 36 9.48 -6.80 10.35
N GLU A 37 8.86 -6.14 11.32
CA GLU A 37 7.73 -5.25 11.10
C GLU A 37 8.14 -4.04 10.24
N GLN A 38 7.38 -3.80 9.18
CA GLN A 38 7.62 -2.71 8.25
C GLN A 38 6.87 -1.45 8.71
N PRO A 39 7.44 -0.26 8.45
CA PRO A 39 6.76 0.99 8.75
C PRO A 39 5.40 1.09 8.06
N LYS A 40 4.55 1.96 8.61
CA LYS A 40 3.22 2.23 8.06
C LYS A 40 3.32 2.96 6.72
N GLU A 41 4.17 3.97 6.65
CA GLU A 41 4.52 4.65 5.41
C GLU A 41 5.56 3.82 4.64
N ARG A 42 5.22 3.50 3.40
CA ARG A 42 6.06 2.69 2.52
C ARG A 42 6.11 3.33 1.15
N THR A 43 7.32 3.61 0.70
CA THR A 43 7.55 4.20 -0.62
C THR A 43 8.00 3.09 -1.57
N PRO A 44 7.27 2.85 -2.68
CA PRO A 44 7.70 1.89 -3.68
C PRO A 44 8.92 2.43 -4.43
N ASN A 45 9.92 1.57 -4.65
CA ASN A 45 11.17 1.89 -5.35
C ASN A 45 11.24 1.33 -6.78
N SER A 46 10.21 0.58 -7.21
CA SER A 46 10.15 -0.04 -8.53
C SER A 46 8.71 -0.10 -9.05
N MET A 47 8.56 -0.22 -10.37
CA MET A 47 7.24 -0.37 -11.01
C MET A 47 6.50 -1.61 -10.51
N ASP A 48 7.23 -2.69 -10.22
CA ASP A 48 6.65 -3.88 -9.61
C ASP A 48 6.09 -3.57 -8.21
N GLN A 49 6.81 -2.79 -7.40
CA GLN A 49 6.31 -2.37 -6.09
C GLN A 49 5.06 -1.48 -6.22
N ILE A 50 5.00 -0.58 -7.22
CA ILE A 50 3.80 0.23 -7.46
C ILE A 50 2.60 -0.68 -7.81
N MET A 51 2.79 -1.62 -8.74
CA MET A 51 1.75 -2.52 -9.22
C MET A 51 1.17 -3.41 -8.11
N TRP A 52 2.03 -3.90 -7.21
CA TRP A 52 1.64 -4.82 -6.13
C TRP A 52 1.43 -4.12 -4.77
N GLY A 53 1.50 -2.79 -4.72
CA GLY A 53 1.46 -2.01 -3.48
C GLY A 53 2.58 -2.38 -2.50
N GLY A 54 3.69 -2.84 -3.05
CA GLY A 54 4.88 -3.34 -2.39
C GLY A 54 5.86 -2.28 -1.92
N ALA A 55 6.91 -2.73 -1.26
CA ALA A 55 7.97 -1.89 -0.72
C ALA A 55 9.26 -2.68 -0.51
N THR A 56 10.39 -1.99 -0.46
CA THR A 56 11.66 -2.61 -0.05
C THR A 56 11.69 -2.76 1.47
N CYS A 57 12.02 -3.96 1.95
CA CYS A 57 12.19 -4.23 3.38
C CYS A 57 13.34 -3.40 3.98
N ILE A 58 13.06 -2.61 5.03
CA ILE A 58 14.08 -1.77 5.70
C ILE A 58 15.19 -2.56 6.42
N ALA A 59 15.02 -3.88 6.59
CA ALA A 59 15.97 -4.73 7.30
C ALA A 59 16.86 -5.53 6.34
N CYS A 60 16.22 -6.32 5.48
CA CYS A 60 16.89 -7.31 4.63
C CYS A 60 16.98 -6.89 3.17
N GLY A 61 16.35 -5.78 2.76
CA GLY A 61 16.38 -5.29 1.38
C GLY A 61 15.52 -6.08 0.39
N ALA A 62 14.79 -7.12 0.82
CA ALA A 62 13.87 -7.85 -0.05
C ALA A 62 12.73 -6.96 -0.56
N GLU A 63 12.35 -7.12 -1.83
CA GLU A 63 11.16 -6.49 -2.37
C GLU A 63 9.93 -7.28 -1.89
N LEU A 64 9.03 -6.58 -1.20
CA LEU A 64 7.81 -7.15 -0.64
C LEU A 64 6.60 -6.65 -1.42
N ASP A 65 5.50 -7.42 -1.42
CA ASP A 65 4.18 -6.94 -1.82
C ASP A 65 3.45 -6.21 -0.68
N ALA A 66 2.23 -5.71 -0.95
CA ALA A 66 1.40 -5.02 0.06
C ALA A 66 1.10 -5.86 1.33
N ARG A 67 1.28 -7.19 1.26
CA ARG A 67 1.02 -8.15 2.34
C ARG A 67 2.30 -8.64 3.03
N GLY A 68 3.47 -8.19 2.59
CA GLY A 68 4.77 -8.60 3.14
C GLY A 68 5.33 -9.88 2.56
N ARG A 69 4.75 -10.42 1.48
CA ARG A 69 5.32 -11.56 0.77
C ARG A 69 6.47 -11.10 -0.09
N VAL A 70 7.52 -11.93 -0.15
CA VAL A 70 8.69 -11.65 -0.97
C VAL A 70 8.33 -11.80 -2.45
N LYS A 71 8.62 -10.77 -3.24
CA LYS A 71 8.52 -10.77 -4.70
C LYS A 71 9.88 -10.98 -5.35
N LYS A 72 10.90 -10.28 -4.84
CA LYS A 72 12.28 -10.45 -5.26
C LYS A 72 13.20 -10.41 -4.05
N ASP A 73 14.09 -11.39 -4.01
CA ASP A 73 15.15 -11.42 -3.03
C ASP A 73 16.37 -10.70 -3.58
N VAL A 74 16.76 -9.64 -2.89
CA VAL A 74 18.10 -9.07 -3.04
C VAL A 74 18.95 -9.74 -1.97
N ALA A 75 19.95 -10.52 -2.39
CA ALA A 75 20.97 -11.00 -1.48
C ALA A 75 21.75 -9.76 -1.02
N LYS A 76 21.58 -9.36 0.24
CA LYS A 76 22.50 -8.40 0.85
C LYS A 76 23.86 -9.10 0.94
N PRO A 77 24.94 -8.53 0.38
CA PRO A 77 26.28 -9.09 0.55
C PRO A 77 26.69 -9.10 2.02
#